data_AF-A0A6S7HHI8-F1
#
_entry.id   AF-A0A6S7HHI8-F1
#
_cell.length_a   1.000
_cell.length_b   1.000
_cell.length_c   1.000
_cell.angle_alpha   90.00
_cell.angle_beta   90.00
_cell.angle_gamma   90.00
#
_symmetry.space_group_name_H-M   'P 1'
#
loop_
_entity.id
_entity.type
_entity.pdbx_description
1 polymer ?
#
loop_
_entity_poly.entity_id
_entity_poly.type
_entity_poly.pdbx_seq_one_letter_code
_entity_poly.pdbx_strand_id
1 'polypeptide(L)'
;MGVQHLWSILEPSKTEENIANLRDKTLCIDLSLWICEAQGTKGLKDQLKPYLRNVFFRTLYLASLGVRPVFVVDGVPPEIKRETIVKRLQARGEHVSNNPQKKHRKLNRSKFTLQCNE
;
A
#
# COMPACT_ATOMS: atom_id res chain seq x y z
N MET A 1 -7.50 5.20 0.24
CA MET A 1 -6.63 5.46 -0.93
C MET A 1 -7.47 5.16 -2.17
N GLY A 2 -7.26 5.84 -3.30
CA GLY A 2 -8.06 5.66 -4.52
C GLY A 2 -9.03 6.82 -4.78
N VAL A 3 -9.90 6.64 -5.77
CA VAL A 3 -10.94 7.61 -6.15
C VAL A 3 -12.11 7.52 -5.17
N GLN A 4 -12.62 8.67 -4.72
CA GLN A 4 -13.74 8.72 -3.78
C GLN A 4 -15.01 8.15 -4.43
N HIS A 5 -15.78 7.36 -3.68
CA HIS A 5 -17.06 6.75 -4.09
C HIS A 5 -17.02 5.79 -5.30
N LEU A 6 -15.84 5.53 -5.89
CA LEU A 6 -15.72 4.69 -7.09
C LEU A 6 -16.33 3.29 -6.89
N TRP A 7 -16.08 2.64 -5.76
CA TRP A 7 -16.59 1.29 -5.52
C TRP A 7 -18.12 1.23 -5.46
N SER A 8 -18.77 2.23 -4.87
CA SER A 8 -20.25 2.30 -4.83
C SER A 8 -20.85 2.42 -6.22
N ILE A 9 -20.16 3.09 -7.14
CA ILE A 9 -20.57 3.22 -8.55
C ILE A 9 -20.36 1.90 -9.30
N LEU A 10 -19.24 1.21 -9.04
CA LEU A 10 -18.87 -0.05 -9.71
C LEU A 10 -19.57 -1.29 -9.14
N GLU A 11 -20.28 -1.17 -8.01
CA GLU A 11 -20.94 -2.28 -7.32
C GLU A 11 -21.79 -3.18 -8.25
N PRO A 12 -22.61 -2.65 -9.19
CA PRO A 12 -23.41 -3.50 -10.08
C PRO A 12 -22.59 -4.31 -11.10
N SER A 13 -21.31 -3.95 -11.29
CA SER A 13 -20.39 -4.62 -12.23
C SER A 13 -19.40 -5.56 -11.53
N LYS A 14 -19.53 -5.78 -10.22
CA LYS A 14 -18.63 -6.68 -9.49
C LYS A 14 -18.94 -8.13 -9.82
N THR A 15 -17.90 -8.95 -9.86
CA THR A 15 -18.00 -10.41 -9.94
C THR A 15 -17.24 -11.03 -8.78
N GLU A 16 -17.84 -12.06 -8.18
CA GLU A 16 -17.19 -12.84 -7.12
C GLU A 16 -16.52 -14.05 -7.74
N GLU A 17 -15.27 -14.29 -7.36
CA GLU A 17 -14.44 -15.35 -7.91
C GLU A 17 -13.87 -16.21 -6.78
N ASN A 18 -13.75 -17.51 -7.03
CA ASN A 18 -13.09 -18.39 -6.07
C ASN A 18 -11.58 -18.14 -6.09
N ILE A 19 -10.96 -18.02 -4.91
CA ILE A 19 -9.53 -17.82 -4.79
C ILE A 19 -8.70 -18.95 -5.41
N ALA A 20 -9.26 -20.17 -5.51
CA ALA A 20 -8.66 -21.29 -6.22
C ALA A 20 -8.40 -20.97 -7.70
N ASN A 21 -9.16 -20.04 -8.30
CA ASN A 21 -8.96 -19.58 -9.68
C ASN A 21 -7.66 -18.78 -9.85
N LEU A 22 -6.95 -18.45 -8.76
CA LEU A 22 -5.62 -17.85 -8.81
C LEU A 22 -4.49 -18.89 -8.89
N ARG A 23 -4.80 -20.19 -8.75
CA ARG A 23 -3.80 -21.25 -8.76
C ARG A 23 -2.88 -21.17 -9.99
N ASP A 24 -1.58 -21.28 -9.73
CA ASP A 24 -0.50 -21.23 -10.73
C ASP A 24 -0.40 -19.92 -11.54
N LYS A 25 -1.19 -18.88 -11.19
CA LYS A 25 -1.11 -17.56 -11.83
C LYS A 25 0.01 -16.71 -11.24
N THR A 26 0.51 -15.78 -12.05
CA THR A 26 1.37 -14.69 -11.57
C THR A 26 0.51 -13.52 -11.14
N LEU A 27 0.65 -13.05 -9.91
CA LEU A 27 -0.18 -11.99 -9.35
C LEU A 27 0.67 -10.76 -9.02
N CYS A 28 0.34 -9.64 -9.66
CA CYS A 28 0.92 -8.33 -9.30
C CYS A 28 0.25 -7.80 -8.02
N ILE A 29 1.04 -7.48 -7.00
CA ILE A 29 0.57 -7.06 -5.69
C ILE A 29 1.13 -5.67 -5.38
N ASP A 30 0.24 -4.70 -5.15
CA ASP A 30 0.60 -3.40 -4.60
C ASP A 30 1.02 -3.55 -3.12
N LEU A 31 2.32 -3.63 -2.90
CA LEU A 31 2.90 -3.81 -1.56
C LEU A 31 2.77 -2.54 -0.73
N SER A 32 2.85 -1.37 -1.36
CA SER A 32 2.69 -0.07 -0.69
C SER A 32 1.31 0.06 -0.04
N LEU A 33 0.27 -0.48 -0.69
CA LEU A 33 -1.08 -0.53 -0.15
C LEU A 33 -1.21 -1.50 1.04
N TRP A 34 -0.67 -2.73 0.94
CA TRP A 34 -0.70 -3.69 2.05
C TRP A 34 -0.03 -3.16 3.33
N ILE A 35 1.10 -2.46 3.17
CA ILE A 35 1.80 -1.85 4.30
C ILE A 35 0.97 -0.71 4.90
N CYS A 36 0.38 0.14 4.06
CA CYS A 36 -0.45 1.26 4.53
C CYS A 36 -1.73 0.77 5.23
N GLU A 37 -2.34 -0.30 4.72
CA GLU A 37 -3.52 -0.95 5.30
C GLU A 37 -3.24 -1.43 6.73
N ALA A 38 -2.12 -2.14 6.92
CA ALA A 38 -1.74 -2.72 8.21
C ALA A 38 -1.55 -1.68 9.33
N GLN A 39 -1.29 -0.41 8.99
CA GLN A 39 -1.19 0.69 9.97
C GLN A 39 -2.56 1.20 10.44
N GLY A 40 -3.62 0.99 9.66
CA GLY A 40 -4.98 1.48 9.93
C GLY A 40 -5.91 0.44 10.55
N THR A 41 -5.55 -0.84 10.54
CA THR A 41 -6.39 -1.95 11.04
C THR A 41 -6.57 -1.87 12.56
N LYS A 42 -7.79 -1.58 13.02
CA LYS A 42 -8.18 -1.65 14.43
C LYS A 42 -8.02 -3.10 14.91
N GLY A 43 -7.15 -3.35 15.89
CA GLY A 43 -6.82 -4.69 16.42
C GLY A 43 -5.38 -5.15 16.17
N LEU A 44 -4.64 -4.47 15.29
CA LEU A 44 -3.20 -4.73 15.06
C LEU A 44 -2.31 -3.64 15.68
N LYS A 45 -2.89 -2.70 16.44
CA LYS A 45 -2.17 -1.56 17.02
C LYS A 45 -1.10 -1.97 18.04
N ASP A 46 -1.39 -3.03 18.80
CA ASP A 46 -0.48 -3.53 19.85
C ASP A 46 0.49 -4.59 19.33
N GLN A 47 0.38 -4.97 18.05
CA GLN A 47 1.28 -5.94 17.43
C GLN A 47 2.56 -5.24 16.98
N LEU A 48 3.71 -5.85 17.29
CA LEU A 48 4.99 -5.38 16.80
C LEU A 48 5.06 -5.59 15.26
N LYS A 49 5.23 -4.50 14.51
CA LYS A 49 5.38 -4.51 13.04
C LYS A 49 4.26 -5.29 12.31
N PRO A 50 2.99 -4.84 12.40
CA PRO A 50 1.83 -5.57 11.86
C PRO A 50 1.88 -5.74 10.33
N TYR A 51 2.60 -4.86 9.62
CA TYR A 51 2.84 -4.98 8.20
C TYR A 51 3.69 -6.21 7.83
N LEU A 52 4.73 -6.55 8.61
CA LEU A 52 5.55 -7.74 8.36
C LEU A 52 4.73 -9.01 8.54
N ARG A 53 3.95 -9.06 9.63
CA ARG A 53 3.03 -10.16 9.90
C ARG A 53 2.07 -10.38 8.72
N ASN A 54 1.43 -9.32 8.25
CA ASN A 54 0.45 -9.42 7.16
C ASN A 54 1.11 -9.82 5.83
N VAL A 55 2.25 -9.21 5.48
CA VAL A 55 2.99 -9.58 4.28
C VAL A 55 3.41 -11.05 4.34
N PHE A 56 3.94 -11.51 5.47
CA PHE A 56 4.34 -12.92 5.65
C PHE A 56 3.18 -13.88 5.42
N PHE A 57 2.08 -13.73 6.18
CA PHE A 57 0.97 -14.68 6.09
C PHE A 57 0.20 -14.60 4.76
N ARG A 58 0.02 -13.40 4.18
CA ARG A 58 -0.62 -13.27 2.86
C ARG A 58 0.24 -13.91 1.77
N THR A 59 1.56 -13.70 1.82
CA THR A 59 2.49 -14.32 0.86
C THR A 59 2.50 -15.84 0.99
N LEU A 60 2.58 -16.35 2.23
CA LEU A 60 2.56 -17.78 2.51
C LEU A 60 1.28 -18.43 1.98
N TYR A 61 0.13 -17.79 2.20
CA TYR A 61 -1.15 -18.29 1.70
C TYR A 61 -1.20 -18.32 0.17
N LEU A 62 -0.79 -17.25 -0.50
CA LEU A 62 -0.70 -17.22 -1.97
C LEU A 62 0.25 -18.30 -2.50
N ALA A 63 1.43 -18.46 -1.89
CA ALA A 63 2.39 -19.49 -2.25
C ALA A 63 1.82 -20.90 -2.07
N SER A 64 1.03 -21.15 -1.02
CA SER A 64 0.35 -22.44 -0.80
C SER A 64 -0.67 -22.78 -1.88
N LEU A 65 -1.18 -21.77 -2.61
CA LEU A 65 -2.05 -21.94 -3.77
C LEU A 65 -1.27 -22.07 -5.09
N GLY A 66 0.06 -22.07 -5.09
CA GLY A 66 0.88 -22.05 -6.31
C GLY A 66 0.94 -20.68 -7.01
N VAL A 67 0.40 -19.63 -6.40
CA VAL A 67 0.48 -18.27 -6.96
C VAL A 67 1.93 -17.79 -6.93
N ARG A 68 2.37 -17.14 -8.01
CA ARG A 68 3.67 -16.47 -8.10
C ARG A 68 3.48 -14.97 -7.86
N PRO A 69 3.69 -14.45 -6.63
CA PRO A 69 3.51 -13.03 -6.36
C PRO A 69 4.64 -12.20 -6.98
N VAL A 70 4.27 -11.06 -7.56
CA VAL A 70 5.19 -9.99 -8.00
C VAL A 70 4.83 -8.74 -7.21
N PHE A 71 5.67 -8.40 -6.22
CA PHE A 71 5.45 -7.22 -5.39
C PHE A 71 5.89 -5.96 -6.13
N VAL A 72 4.97 -4.99 -6.23
CA VAL A 72 5.21 -3.67 -6.82
C VAL A 72 5.10 -2.63 -5.72
N VAL A 73 6.09 -1.75 -5.67
CA VAL A 73 6.16 -0.65 -4.70
C VAL A 73 6.07 0.69 -5.42
N ASP A 74 5.47 1.66 -4.74
CA ASP A 74 5.40 3.04 -5.22
C ASP A 74 6.81 3.61 -5.45
N GLY A 75 7.02 4.20 -6.63
CA GLY A 75 8.16 5.04 -6.94
C GLY A 75 7.94 6.50 -6.52
N VAL A 76 8.64 7.41 -7.20
CA VAL A 76 8.43 8.85 -7.01
C VAL A 76 7.01 9.21 -7.51
N PRO A 77 6.17 9.87 -6.70
CA PRO A 77 4.85 10.29 -7.17
C PRO A 77 4.98 11.32 -8.29
N PRO A 78 4.11 11.30 -9.31
CA PRO A 78 4.12 12.29 -10.38
C PRO A 78 3.78 13.69 -9.85
N GLU A 79 4.29 14.74 -10.51
CA GLU A 79 4.16 16.13 -10.03
C GLU A 79 2.70 16.55 -9.83
N ILE A 80 1.79 16.12 -10.71
CA ILE A 80 0.35 16.40 -10.59
C ILE A 80 -0.26 15.88 -9.27
N LYS A 81 0.32 14.84 -8.66
CA LYS A 81 -0.15 14.28 -7.38
C LYS A 81 0.36 15.08 -6.18
N ARG A 82 1.35 15.97 -6.36
CA ARG A 82 2.06 16.64 -5.26
C ARG A 82 1.13 17.48 -4.40
N GLU A 83 0.32 18.35 -4.99
CA GLU A 83 -0.60 19.20 -4.24
C GLU A 83 -1.59 18.37 -3.41
N THR A 84 -2.16 17.32 -3.99
CA THR A 84 -3.07 16.40 -3.30
C THR A 84 -2.38 15.68 -2.15
N ILE A 85 -1.10 15.34 -2.30
CA ILE A 85 -0.30 14.75 -1.22
C ILE A 85 -0.14 15.74 -0.08
N VAL A 86 0.25 16.99 -0.37
CA VAL A 86 0.44 18.04 0.65
C VAL A 86 -0.84 18.29 1.43
N LYS A 87 -1.97 18.50 0.72
CA LYS A 87 -3.29 18.71 1.35
C LYS A 87 -3.65 17.56 2.30
N ARG A 88 -3.39 16.31 1.89
CA ARG A 88 -3.67 15.13 2.70
C ARG A 88 -2.78 15.00 3.94
N LEU A 89 -1.51 15.38 3.85
CA LEU A 89 -0.60 15.38 5.00
C LEU A 89 -1.00 16.47 6.01
N GLN A 90 -1.32 17.67 5.53
CA GLN A 90 -1.81 18.77 6.36
C GLN A 90 -3.10 18.41 7.10
N ALA A 91 -4.06 17.76 6.42
CA ALA A 91 -5.29 17.28 7.05
C ALA A 91 -5.07 16.24 8.16
N ARG A 92 -3.89 15.60 8.19
CA ARG A 92 -3.47 14.65 9.25
C ARG A 92 -2.62 15.32 10.34
N GLY A 93 -2.41 16.64 10.27
CA GLY A 93 -1.54 17.38 11.19
C GLY A 93 -0.05 17.15 10.92
N GLU A 94 0.33 16.58 9.77
CA GLU A 94 1.74 16.35 9.42
C GLU A 94 2.35 17.63 8.80
N HIS A 95 3.50 18.07 9.32
CA HIS A 95 4.17 19.28 8.86
C HIS A 95 4.88 19.03 7.51
N VAL A 96 4.42 19.70 6.46
CA VAL A 96 5.06 19.62 5.13
C VAL A 96 6.05 20.77 4.97
N SER A 97 7.35 20.48 5.03
CA SER A 97 8.39 21.48 4.78
C SER A 97 8.51 21.80 3.28
N ASN A 98 8.30 23.06 2.89
CA ASN A 98 8.29 23.54 1.49
C ASN A 98 9.66 23.63 0.79
N ASN A 99 10.73 23.03 1.32
CA ASN A 99 12.09 23.31 0.83
C ASN A 99 12.38 22.60 -0.51
N PRO A 100 12.56 23.33 -1.64
CA PRO A 100 12.73 22.73 -2.97
C PRO A 100 14.10 22.09 -3.21
N GLN A 101 15.07 22.22 -2.30
CA GLN A 101 16.40 21.58 -2.41
C GLN A 101 16.46 20.17 -1.81
N LYS A 102 15.40 19.68 -1.14
CA LYS A 102 15.30 18.29 -0.67
C LYS A 102 14.67 17.34 -1.70
N LYS A 103 14.60 17.74 -2.98
CA LYS A 103 13.91 16.99 -4.07
C LYS A 103 14.36 15.53 -4.26
N HIS A 104 15.60 15.20 -3.89
CA HIS A 104 16.10 13.80 -3.93
C HIS A 104 16.12 13.08 -2.59
N ARG A 105 15.90 13.77 -1.46
CA ARG A 105 15.72 13.11 -0.17
C ARG A 105 14.28 12.66 -0.07
N LYS A 106 14.02 11.50 -0.68
CA LYS A 106 13.12 10.51 -0.11
C LYS A 106 11.78 11.13 0.31
N LEU A 107 10.88 11.35 -0.65
CA LEU A 107 9.44 11.18 -0.36
C LEU A 107 9.23 9.69 -0.05
N ASN A 108 9.86 9.21 1.02
CA ASN A 108 9.79 7.86 1.54
C ASN A 108 8.41 7.71 2.13
N ARG A 109 7.46 7.43 1.26
CA ARG A 109 6.06 7.35 1.61
C ARG A 109 5.72 6.11 2.42
N SER A 110 6.71 5.29 2.76
CA SER A 110 6.52 4.21 3.69
C SER A 110 7.64 4.23 4.72
N LYS A 111 7.27 4.15 6.00
CA LYS A 111 8.19 3.74 7.07
C LYS A 111 9.00 2.48 6.70
N PHE A 112 8.49 1.67 5.77
CA PHE A 112 9.11 0.47 5.22
C PHE A 112 10.43 0.71 4.47
N THR A 113 10.55 1.73 3.61
CA THR A 113 11.84 2.01 2.92
C THR A 113 12.92 2.49 3.90
N LEU A 114 12.53 3.01 5.07
CA LEU A 114 13.47 3.32 6.14
C LEU A 114 13.81 2.08 6.99
N GLN A 115 12.83 1.20 7.23
CA GLN A 115 12.98 -0.02 8.05
C GLN A 115 13.64 -1.22 7.36
N CYS A 116 13.73 -1.25 6.03
CA CYS A 116 14.39 -2.32 5.28
C CYS A 116 15.85 -1.99 4.90
N ASN A 117 16.33 -0.78 5.19
CA ASN A 117 17.70 -0.34 4.94
C ASN A 117 18.51 -0.16 6.24
N GLU A 118 18.02 -0.73 7.34
CA GLU A 118 18.75 -0.98 8.60
C GLU A 118 18.95 -2.50 8.73
#